data_AF-A0A534IYC8-F1
#
_entry.id   AF-A0A534IYC8-F1
#
_cell.length_a   1.000
_cell.length_b   1.000
_cell.length_c   1.000
_cell.angle_alpha   90.00
_cell.angle_beta   90.00
_cell.angle_gamma   90.00
#
_symmetry.space_group_name_H-M   'P 1'
#
loop_
_entity.id
_entity.type
_entity.pdbx_description
1 polymer ?
#
loop_
_entity_poly.entity_id
_entity_poly.type
_entity_poly.pdbx_seq_one_letter_code
_entity_poly.pdbx_strand_id
1 'polypeptide(L)'
;MDENERITLRLEQKNLELIDQFLADNPGYKNRSQLCRDAVQSFIESVTQGGNTVQFRVPRFYLELIDALVADGYFLSREHAIVRCVEEWFDKDRVKEIDEHRRETGKATGKVMSVSTGEKDGVIPP
;
A
#
# COMPACT_ATOMS: atom_id res chain seq x y z
N MET A 1 -10.04 -12.46 -31.94
CA MET A 1 -10.53 -11.21 -32.54
C MET A 1 -10.06 -10.12 -31.60
N ASP A 2 -8.93 -9.48 -31.89
CA ASP A 2 -8.46 -8.35 -31.07
C ASP A 2 -9.09 -7.07 -31.62
N GLU A 3 -10.29 -6.77 -31.13
CA GLU A 3 -10.88 -5.45 -31.31
C GLU A 3 -10.06 -4.47 -30.45
N ASN A 4 -9.16 -3.72 -31.07
CA ASN A 4 -8.48 -2.61 -30.42
C ASN A 4 -9.52 -1.52 -30.11
N GLU A 5 -10.10 -1.57 -28.91
CA GLU A 5 -10.99 -0.52 -28.42
C GLU A 5 -10.22 0.78 -28.14
N ARG A 6 -10.75 1.91 -28.63
CA ARG A 6 -10.13 3.22 -28.47
C ARG A 6 -10.80 3.99 -27.34
N ILE A 7 -10.03 4.33 -26.32
CA ILE A 7 -10.42 5.29 -25.29
C ILE A 7 -9.91 6.68 -25.70
N THR A 8 -10.77 7.70 -25.60
CA THR A 8 -10.40 9.12 -25.78
C THR A 8 -10.65 9.86 -24.47
N LEU A 9 -9.60 10.44 -23.88
CA LEU A 9 -9.66 11.14 -22.59
C LEU A 9 -9.34 12.62 -22.80
N ARG A 10 -10.07 13.49 -22.10
CA ARG A 10 -9.74 14.92 -22.00
C ARG A 10 -8.96 15.15 -20.71
N LEU A 11 -7.76 15.68 -20.84
CA LEU A 11 -6.87 16.01 -19.72
C LEU A 11 -6.63 17.50 -19.68
N GLU A 12 -6.46 18.04 -18.48
CA GLU A 12 -5.96 19.40 -18.31
C GLU A 12 -4.53 19.52 -18.85
N GLN A 13 -4.17 20.70 -19.34
CA GLN A 13 -2.85 20.96 -19.92
C GLN A 13 -1.71 20.60 -18.95
N LYS A 14 -1.86 20.96 -17.68
CA LYS A 14 -0.87 20.65 -16.63
C LYS A 14 -0.60 19.14 -16.49
N ASN A 15 -1.64 18.31 -16.67
CA ASN A 15 -1.49 16.86 -16.58
C ASN A 15 -0.77 16.28 -17.81
N LEU A 16 -0.98 16.89 -18.99
CA LEU A 16 -0.23 16.53 -20.20
C LEU A 16 1.25 16.88 -20.05
N GLU A 17 1.57 18.04 -19.48
CA GLU A 17 2.94 18.47 -19.23
C GLU A 17 3.67 17.53 -18.26
N LEU A 18 2.99 17.09 -17.19
CA LEU A 18 3.54 16.10 -16.26
C LEU A 18 3.83 14.76 -16.94
N ILE A 19 2.94 14.29 -17.80
CA ILE A 19 3.13 13.06 -18.57
C ILE A 19 4.33 13.20 -19.51
N ASP A 20 4.43 14.33 -20.22
CA ASP A 20 5.52 14.56 -21.16
C ASP A 20 6.88 14.62 -20.48
N GLN A 21 6.95 15.30 -19.33
CA GLN A 21 8.16 15.36 -18.54
C GLN A 21 8.58 13.96 -18.07
N PHE A 22 7.63 13.16 -17.56
CA PHE A 22 7.91 11.79 -17.15
C PHE A 22 8.43 10.92 -18.31
N LEU A 23 7.84 11.06 -19.50
CA LEU A 23 8.29 10.33 -20.70
C LEU A 23 9.69 10.75 -21.16
N ALA A 24 10.03 12.03 -21.03
CA ALA A 24 11.38 12.53 -21.35
C ALA A 24 12.44 11.91 -20.42
N ASP A 25 12.12 11.76 -19.13
CA ASP A 25 13.02 11.21 -18.13
C ASP A 25 13.10 9.66 -18.15
N ASN A 26 12.13 8.99 -18.80
CA ASN A 26 11.99 7.54 -18.79
C ASN A 26 11.85 6.96 -20.21
N PRO A 27 12.97 6.75 -20.94
CA PRO A 27 12.95 6.28 -22.34
C PRO A 27 12.40 4.85 -22.54
N GLY A 28 12.10 4.13 -21.45
CA GLY A 28 11.41 2.84 -21.50
C GLY A 28 9.95 2.93 -21.96
N TYR A 29 9.33 4.10 -21.86
CA TYR A 29 7.97 4.34 -22.34
C TYR A 29 8.00 5.03 -23.71
N LYS A 30 7.38 4.42 -24.73
CA LYS A 30 7.47 4.93 -26.11
C LYS A 30 6.48 6.06 -26.41
N ASN A 31 5.33 6.09 -25.72
CA ASN A 31 4.30 7.11 -25.93
C ASN A 31 3.34 7.22 -24.74
N ARG A 32 2.57 8.33 -24.70
CA ARG A 32 1.56 8.61 -23.67
C ARG A 32 0.51 7.50 -23.54
N SER A 33 0.08 6.91 -24.65
CA SER A 33 -0.95 5.86 -24.63
C SER A 33 -0.46 4.57 -23.97
N GLN A 34 0.80 4.21 -24.16
CA GLN A 34 1.43 3.07 -23.50
C GLN A 34 1.52 3.34 -21.99
N LEU A 35 2.02 4.52 -21.60
CA LEU A 35 2.08 4.91 -20.18
C LEU A 35 0.69 4.87 -19.54
N CYS A 36 -0.33 5.45 -20.18
CA CYS A 36 -1.70 5.45 -19.66
C CYS A 36 -2.27 4.02 -19.53
N ARG A 37 -1.98 3.13 -20.49
CA ARG A 37 -2.43 1.74 -20.43
C ARG A 37 -1.81 1.01 -19.25
N ASP A 38 -0.49 1.12 -19.11
CA ASP A 38 0.27 0.46 -18.05
C ASP A 38 -0.13 1.02 -16.68
N ALA A 39 -0.34 2.34 -16.57
CA ALA A 39 -0.79 2.98 -15.34
C ALA A 39 -2.21 2.54 -14.94
N VAL A 40 -3.14 2.48 -15.90
CA VAL A 40 -4.51 2.02 -15.64
C VAL A 40 -4.52 0.55 -15.23
N GLN A 41 -3.77 -0.30 -15.93
CA GLN A 41 -3.66 -1.72 -15.58
C GLN A 41 -3.06 -1.90 -14.18
N SER A 42 -1.92 -1.25 -13.89
CA SER A 42 -1.28 -1.32 -12.57
C SER A 42 -2.18 -0.79 -11.46
N PHE A 43 -2.94 0.28 -11.72
CA PHE A 43 -3.91 0.80 -10.77
C PHE A 43 -5.05 -0.20 -10.53
N ILE A 44 -5.63 -0.77 -11.58
CA ILE A 44 -6.69 -1.79 -11.47
C ILE A 44 -6.17 -3.00 -10.71
N GLU A 45 -4.99 -3.51 -11.05
CA GLU A 45 -4.34 -4.62 -10.34
C GLU A 45 -4.14 -4.29 -8.86
N SER A 46 -3.67 -3.08 -8.53
CA SER A 46 -3.47 -2.65 -7.13
C SER A 46 -4.78 -2.59 -6.32
N VAL A 47 -5.89 -2.22 -6.96
CA VAL A 47 -7.21 -2.14 -6.32
C VAL A 47 -7.87 -3.51 -6.23
N THR A 48 -7.73 -4.34 -7.28
CA THR A 48 -8.39 -5.65 -7.39
C THR A 48 -7.67 -6.76 -6.64
N GLN A 49 -6.35 -6.69 -6.50
CA GLN A 49 -5.58 -7.60 -5.63
C GLN A 49 -5.79 -7.32 -4.14
N GLY A 50 -6.66 -6.37 -3.80
CA GLY A 50 -7.06 -6.03 -2.45
C GLY A 50 -6.09 -5.02 -1.85
N GLY A 51 -6.65 -3.95 -1.28
CA GLY A 51 -5.92 -2.85 -0.62
C GLY A 51 -5.10 -3.22 0.62
N ASN A 52 -4.62 -4.46 0.71
CA ASN A 52 -3.70 -4.96 1.72
C ASN A 52 -2.23 -4.84 1.29
N THR A 53 -1.97 -4.29 0.10
CA THR A 53 -0.61 -4.07 -0.40
C THR A 53 -0.07 -2.75 0.15
N VAL A 54 0.91 -2.83 1.05
CA VAL A 54 1.62 -1.66 1.59
C VAL A 54 2.96 -1.55 0.88
N GLN A 55 3.18 -0.45 0.15
CA GLN A 55 4.50 -0.13 -0.39
C GLN A 55 5.27 0.73 0.61
N PHE A 56 6.44 0.27 1.02
CA PHE A 56 7.32 1.00 1.93
C PHE A 56 8.78 0.86 1.48
N ARG A 57 9.58 1.89 1.77
CA ARG A 57 11.00 1.90 1.42
C ARG A 57 11.82 1.33 2.57
N VAL A 58 12.44 0.18 2.35
CA VAL A 58 13.33 -0.45 3.32
C VAL A 58 14.76 0.07 3.12
N PRO A 59 15.45 0.54 4.19
CA PRO A 59 16.87 0.87 4.10
C PRO A 59 17.69 -0.33 3.64
N ARG A 60 18.71 -0.08 2.80
CA ARG A 60 19.51 -1.12 2.13
C ARG A 60 20.12 -2.14 3.11
N PHE A 61 20.59 -1.67 4.27
CA PHE A 61 21.13 -2.52 5.32
C PHE A 61 20.17 -3.64 5.75
N TYR A 62 18.89 -3.34 5.93
CA TYR A 62 17.89 -4.36 6.33
C TYR A 62 17.55 -5.31 5.19
N LEU A 63 17.57 -4.84 3.94
CA LEU A 63 17.39 -5.73 2.78
C LEU A 63 18.52 -6.75 2.67
N GLU A 64 19.76 -6.31 2.86
CA GLU A 64 20.94 -7.19 2.84
C GLU A 64 20.88 -8.23 3.97
N LEU A 65 20.39 -7.83 5.15
CA LEU A 65 20.18 -8.74 6.28
C LEU A 65 19.05 -9.76 6.01
N ILE A 66 17.93 -9.32 5.43
CA ILE A 66 16.84 -10.23 5.02
C ILE A 66 17.35 -11.23 3.98
N ASP A 67 18.16 -10.77 3.02
CA ASP A 67 18.75 -11.64 1.99
C ASP A 67 19.64 -12.72 2.57
N ALA A 68 20.48 -12.38 3.55
CA ALA A 68 21.30 -13.36 4.26
C ALA A 68 20.43 -14.42 4.96
N LEU A 69 19.36 -14.00 5.64
CA LEU A 69 18.45 -14.92 6.35
C LEU A 69 17.65 -15.81 5.40
N VAL A 70 17.26 -15.30 4.23
CA VAL A 70 16.63 -16.11 3.18
C VAL A 70 17.63 -17.11 2.59
N ALA A 71 18.87 -16.69 2.34
CA ALA A 71 19.93 -17.56 1.82
C ALA A 71 20.27 -18.70 2.79
N ASP A 72 20.24 -18.43 4.09
CA ASP A 72 20.44 -19.41 5.17
C ASP A 72 19.20 -20.30 5.40
N GLY A 73 18.10 -20.07 4.67
CA GLY A 73 16.89 -20.90 4.71
C GLY A 73 15.94 -20.61 5.87
N TYR A 74 16.16 -19.55 6.64
CA TYR A 74 15.24 -19.14 7.71
C TYR A 74 13.90 -18.63 7.16
N PHE A 75 13.90 -18.07 5.94
CA PHE A 75 12.70 -17.62 5.25
C PHE A 75 12.66 -18.10 3.80
N LEU A 76 11.46 -18.39 3.30
CA LEU A 76 11.22 -18.84 1.93
C LEU A 76 11.47 -17.74 0.89
N SER A 77 11.23 -16.48 1.26
CA SER A 77 11.42 -15.31 0.41
C SER A 77 11.53 -14.04 1.26
N ARG A 78 11.94 -12.92 0.65
CA ARG A 78 11.96 -11.60 1.30
C ARG A 78 10.58 -11.21 1.81
N GLU A 79 9.54 -11.46 1.03
CA GLU A 79 8.15 -11.18 1.39
C GLU A 79 7.73 -12.02 2.59
N HIS A 80 8.08 -13.30 2.59
CA HIS A 80 7.81 -14.18 3.73
C HIS A 80 8.50 -13.68 5.00
N ALA A 81 9.74 -13.21 4.91
CA ALA A 81 10.44 -12.61 6.06
C ALA A 81 9.70 -11.38 6.61
N ILE A 82 9.28 -10.48 5.73
CA ILE A 82 8.55 -9.26 6.11
C ILE A 82 7.20 -9.61 6.75
N VAL A 83 6.42 -10.51 6.14
CA VAL A 83 5.11 -10.92 6.67
C VAL A 83 5.26 -11.53 8.05
N ARG A 84 6.25 -12.42 8.25
CA ARG A 84 6.51 -13.04 9.56
C ARG A 84 6.86 -12.01 10.63
N CYS A 85 7.66 -11.00 10.30
CA CYS A 85 7.97 -9.91 11.23
C CYS A 85 6.72 -9.09 11.58
N VAL A 86 5.83 -8.84 10.60
CA VAL A 86 4.56 -8.14 10.84
C VAL A 86 3.66 -8.98 11.74
N GLU A 87 3.50 -10.27 11.47
CA GLU A 87 2.70 -11.19 12.29
C GLU A 87 3.21 -11.27 13.74
N GLU A 88 4.53 -11.37 13.94
CA GLU A 88 5.14 -11.40 15.27
C GLU A 88 4.97 -10.08 16.01
N TRP A 89 5.03 -8.95 15.30
CA TRP A 89 4.82 -7.64 15.91
C TRP A 89 3.37 -7.39 16.32
N PHE A 90 2.41 -7.83 15.51
CA PHE A 90 0.98 -7.67 15.74
C PHE A 90 0.34 -8.83 16.52
N ASP A 91 1.13 -9.60 17.27
CA ASP A 91 0.60 -10.63 18.15
C ASP A 91 -0.42 -10.04 19.15
N LYS A 92 -1.49 -10.80 19.43
CA LYS A 92 -2.66 -10.39 20.22
C LYS A 92 -2.28 -9.91 21.62
N ASP A 93 -1.21 -10.46 22.19
CA ASP A 93 -0.75 -10.07 23.52
C ASP A 93 -0.08 -8.68 23.50
N ARG A 94 0.73 -8.38 22.48
CA ARG A 94 1.33 -7.04 22.29
C ARG A 94 0.32 -5.98 21.90
N VAL A 95 -0.65 -6.33 21.08
CA VAL A 95 -1.72 -5.40 20.66
C VAL A 95 -2.61 -5.00 21.84
N LYS A 96 -2.86 -5.92 22.79
CA LYS A 96 -3.59 -5.62 24.03
C LYS A 96 -2.82 -4.67 24.95
N GLU A 97 -1.52 -4.86 25.11
CA GLU A 97 -0.69 -3.94 25.93
C GLU A 97 -0.67 -2.53 25.34
N ILE A 98 -0.62 -2.40 24.01
CA ILE A 98 -0.66 -1.09 23.33
C ILE A 98 -2.05 -0.45 23.46
N ASP A 99 -3.13 -1.23 23.36
CA ASP A 99 -4.50 -0.72 23.56
C ASP A 99 -4.73 -0.31 25.02
N GLU A 100 -4.21 -1.07 25.98
CA GLU A 100 -4.25 -0.77 27.40
C GLU A 100 -3.48 0.52 27.73
N HIS A 101 -2.23 0.65 27.25
CA HIS A 101 -1.45 1.88 27.38
C HIS A 101 -2.07 3.07 26.64
N ARG A 102 -2.70 2.87 25.48
CA ARG A 102 -3.47 3.93 24.79
C ARG A 102 -4.70 4.35 25.57
N ARG A 103 -5.38 3.42 26.22
CA ARG A 103 -6.59 3.67 27.02
C ARG A 103 -6.25 4.36 28.34
N GLU A 104 -5.11 4.04 28.94
CA GLU A 104 -4.55 4.76 30.09
C GLU A 104 -4.10 6.18 29.72
N THR A 105 -3.40 6.33 28.59
CA THR A 105 -2.96 7.64 28.07
C THR A 105 -4.15 8.50 27.61
N GLY A 106 -5.17 7.88 27.01
CA GLY A 106 -6.42 8.53 26.57
C GLY A 106 -7.27 9.05 27.73
N LYS A 107 -7.30 8.34 28.87
CA LYS A 107 -7.89 8.83 30.12
C LYS A 107 -7.11 10.01 30.70
N ALA A 108 -5.79 10.06 30.51
CA ALA A 108 -4.95 11.16 30.99
C ALA A 108 -4.98 12.42 30.09
N THR A 109 -5.21 12.28 28.78
CA THR A 109 -5.15 13.38 27.80
C THR A 109 -6.51 13.82 27.22
N GLY A 110 -7.62 13.19 27.61
CA GLY A 110 -8.97 13.69 27.30
C GLY A 110 -9.34 13.73 25.82
N LYS A 111 -8.55 13.11 24.92
CA LYS A 111 -8.82 13.08 23.49
C LYS A 111 -9.28 11.70 23.08
N VAL A 112 -10.61 11.51 23.08
CA VAL A 112 -11.25 10.31 22.54
C VAL A 112 -11.02 10.32 21.03
N MET A 113 -10.02 9.58 20.55
CA MET A 113 -9.89 9.29 19.13
C MET A 113 -10.74 8.06 18.84
N SER A 114 -11.90 8.30 18.24
CA SER A 114 -12.76 7.29 17.66
C SER A 114 -12.00 6.56 16.55
N VAL A 115 -11.54 5.35 16.85
CA VAL A 115 -11.21 4.39 15.80
C VAL A 115 -12.54 3.87 15.29
N SER A 116 -12.99 4.38 14.15
CA SER A 116 -14.09 3.77 13.40
C SER A 116 -13.62 2.43 12.87
N THR A 117 -13.69 1.40 13.72
CA THR A 117 -13.73 0.01 13.28
C THR A 117 -15.07 -0.12 12.57
N GLY A 118 -15.03 -0.13 11.24
CA GLY A 118 -16.22 -0.20 10.41
C GLY A 118 -17.01 -1.47 10.66
N GLU A 119 -17.97 -1.40 11.57
CA GLU A 119 -19.06 -2.36 11.67
C GLU A 119 -20.37 -1.60 11.80
N LYS A 120 -20.99 -1.42 10.63
CA LYS A 120 -22.40 -1.18 10.33
C LYS A 120 -23.21 -0.33 11.31
N ASP A 121 -23.60 0.84 10.78
CA ASP A 121 -24.83 1.56 11.06
C ASP A 121 -25.96 0.68 11.63
N GLY A 122 -26.29 0.94 12.89
CA GLY A 122 -27.45 0.41 13.58
C GLY A 122 -28.00 1.48 14.51
N VAL A 123 -29.06 2.16 14.06
CA VAL A 123 -29.97 3.02 14.86
C VAL A 123 -30.53 2.18 16.03
N ILE A 124 -31.04 2.69 17.16
CA ILE A 124 -32.26 3.51 17.39
C ILE A 124 -32.28 4.10 18.85
N PRO A 125 -33.27 4.94 19.27
CA PRO A 125 -33.11 6.18 20.07
C PRO A 125 -33.75 5.99 21.49
N PRO A 126 -34.23 6.97 22.28
CA PRO A 126 -35.07 8.15 21.95
C PRO A 126 -34.34 9.51 21.96
#